data_AF-A0A518ESK0-F1
#
_entry.id   AF-A0A518ESK0-F1
#
_cell.length_a   1.000
_cell.length_b   1.000
_cell.length_c   1.000
_cell.angle_alpha   90.00
_cell.angle_beta   90.00
_cell.angle_gamma   90.00
#
_symmetry.space_group_name_H-M   'P 1'
#
loop_
_entity.id
_entity.type
_entity.pdbx_description
1 polymer ?
#
loop_
_entity_poly.entity_id
_entity_poly.type
_entity_poly.pdbx_seq_one_letter_code
_entity_poly.pdbx_strand_id
1 'polypeptide(L)'
;MNPSNPIPATSIPVAVAAPEPRRSIFRHFIWLVPLAALAASIAFTWIGARDQGPVIVIHAAHGYGVGEGDAVRYLGIDVGQVRSVMLGSSSGDEASVRMEVQLFKDATDLARAGTQFWVVRPQLSLDSIEGLETIIGARYLALYPGPKDAERRTQFTALAEPPLEDEIRGGMGLEIVLEAPTRFGIQSGAGLTYRGVRIGTVIAVGLASDATSVEVRVRVREAYAQLVREGSVFWETGGFEFGLSLTGGLDIDLDSLKTALIGGVAMATPVPSGPAVATGTRFRLNADAKEEWLEWAPALPLGSELLPPGVALPRLLRATLTWEEGRILRTKSTIAGWMHATTGGLVGPWNLLSVPEDARGEKAVLAVAGRSFEIGELTVPEIEKLGESPMGRLAPGLFGEEWSGLAQGSGASVKGVPERRALYQPEDLILVRDVGRDPLGIDSSRLRIQGDRVTVDRRIAISSDWHGALAMARSDGAVVGVVTVTDDDVAIHSIP
;
A
#
# COMPACT_ATOMS: atom_id res chain seq x y z
N MET A 1 119.41 44.47 25.10
CA MET A 1 119.83 43.47 26.10
C MET A 1 118.91 42.25 25.95
N ASN A 2 119.50 41.09 25.63
CA ASN A 2 118.85 39.76 25.60
C ASN A 2 118.66 39.27 27.06
N PRO A 3 117.74 38.32 27.39
CA PRO A 3 118.06 36.90 27.19
C PRO A 3 116.87 35.93 26.94
N SER A 4 117.03 35.09 25.91
CA SER A 4 116.94 33.61 25.89
C SER A 4 116.07 32.84 26.91
N ASN A 5 115.28 31.88 26.40
CA ASN A 5 115.21 30.52 26.97
C ASN A 5 114.84 29.46 25.90
N PRO A 6 115.35 28.20 25.98
CA PRO A 6 115.38 27.24 24.89
C PRO A 6 114.23 26.20 24.91
N ILE A 7 114.11 25.50 23.78
CA ILE A 7 113.13 24.45 23.43
C ILE A 7 113.54 23.08 24.06
N PRO A 8 112.61 22.23 24.52
CA PRO A 8 112.86 20.81 24.74
C PRO A 8 112.33 19.90 23.61
N ALA A 9 113.02 18.78 23.45
CA ALA A 9 113.06 17.88 22.29
C ALA A 9 111.79 17.04 22.02
N THR A 10 111.62 16.72 20.73
CA THR A 10 110.66 15.80 20.13
C THR A 10 110.80 14.37 20.64
N SER A 11 109.72 13.75 21.12
CA SER A 11 109.59 12.31 21.29
C SER A 11 108.80 11.70 20.13
N ILE A 12 109.34 10.64 19.52
CA ILE A 12 108.69 9.92 18.40
C ILE A 12 107.70 8.91 18.98
N PRO A 13 106.42 8.88 18.56
CA PRO A 13 105.48 7.87 19.02
C PRO A 13 105.65 6.55 18.26
N VAL A 14 105.60 5.45 19.01
CA VAL A 14 105.60 4.05 18.52
C VAL A 14 104.21 3.71 17.97
N ALA A 15 104.16 3.07 16.79
CA ALA A 15 102.91 2.66 16.14
C ALA A 15 102.27 1.44 16.82
N VAL A 16 100.99 1.56 17.20
CA VAL A 16 100.14 0.46 17.65
C VAL A 16 99.19 0.09 16.51
N ALA A 17 99.20 -1.18 16.10
CA ALA A 17 98.29 -1.68 15.06
C ALA A 17 96.84 -1.72 15.57
N ALA A 18 95.92 -1.13 14.81
CA ALA A 18 94.48 -1.14 15.10
C ALA A 18 93.82 -2.45 14.62
N PRO A 19 92.87 -3.04 15.38
CA PRO A 19 92.13 -4.22 14.94
C PRO A 19 91.08 -3.86 13.88
N GLU A 20 90.91 -4.71 12.86
CA GLU A 20 89.94 -4.50 11.79
C GLU A 20 88.47 -4.57 12.28
N PRO A 21 87.57 -3.69 11.82
CA PRO A 21 86.18 -3.68 12.25
C PRO A 21 85.38 -4.82 11.60
N ARG A 22 84.82 -5.68 12.45
CA ARG A 22 83.88 -6.76 12.12
C ARG A 22 82.63 -6.18 11.44
N ARG A 23 82.45 -6.41 10.14
CA ARG A 23 81.29 -5.92 9.37
C ARG A 23 79.98 -6.50 9.90
N SER A 24 79.15 -5.64 10.49
CA SER A 24 77.81 -5.99 10.98
C SER A 24 76.82 -6.08 9.82
N ILE A 25 76.26 -7.27 9.65
CA ILE A 25 75.30 -7.68 8.61
C ILE A 25 73.94 -6.97 8.77
N PHE A 26 73.72 -6.27 9.89
CA PHE A 26 72.45 -5.62 10.26
C PHE A 26 72.12 -4.32 9.52
N ARG A 27 72.93 -3.87 8.55
CA ARG A 27 72.68 -2.60 7.82
C ARG A 27 71.55 -2.72 6.78
N HIS A 28 71.15 -3.93 6.38
CA HIS A 28 70.12 -4.17 5.36
C HIS A 28 68.70 -4.34 5.94
N PHE A 29 68.56 -4.64 7.23
CA PHE A 29 67.25 -4.85 7.86
C PHE A 29 66.50 -3.52 8.14
N ILE A 30 67.24 -2.41 8.22
CA ILE A 30 66.69 -1.06 8.48
C ILE A 30 65.78 -0.59 7.33
N TRP A 31 65.97 -1.10 6.10
CA TRP A 31 65.14 -0.74 4.93
C TRP A 31 63.84 -1.53 4.79
N LEU A 32 63.64 -2.61 5.56
CA LEU A 32 62.41 -3.39 5.49
C LEU A 32 61.22 -2.65 6.10
N VAL A 33 61.44 -1.88 7.16
CA VAL A 33 60.40 -1.07 7.82
C VAL A 33 59.81 0.00 6.88
N PRO A 34 60.60 0.86 6.20
CA PRO A 34 60.04 1.83 5.26
C PRO A 34 59.42 1.18 4.03
N LEU A 35 59.92 0.04 3.55
CA LEU A 35 59.31 -0.69 2.43
C LEU A 35 57.94 -1.27 2.83
N ALA A 36 57.82 -1.84 4.03
CA ALA A 36 56.56 -2.34 4.56
C ALA A 36 55.55 -1.20 4.80
N ALA A 37 56.00 -0.05 5.31
CA ALA A 37 55.17 1.14 5.46
C ALA A 37 54.68 1.68 4.10
N LEU A 38 55.54 1.69 3.08
CA LEU A 38 55.17 2.06 1.71
C LEU A 38 54.15 1.09 1.13
N ALA A 39 54.35 -0.22 1.30
CA ALA A 39 53.42 -1.23 0.84
C ALA A 39 52.05 -1.12 1.55
N ALA A 40 52.05 -0.88 2.86
CA ALA A 40 50.83 -0.62 3.63
C ALA A 40 50.13 0.65 3.15
N SER A 41 50.86 1.75 2.90
CA SER A 41 50.29 2.99 2.37
C SER A 41 49.66 2.77 1.00
N ILE A 42 50.33 2.05 0.09
CA ILE A 42 49.79 1.71 -1.23
C ILE A 42 48.53 0.83 -1.08
N ALA A 43 48.56 -0.16 -0.17
CA ALA A 43 47.42 -1.02 0.08
C ALA A 43 46.22 -0.26 0.65
N PHE A 44 46.43 0.62 1.64
CA PHE A 44 45.37 1.46 2.20
C PHE A 44 44.76 2.41 1.16
N THR A 45 45.59 3.04 0.31
CA THR A 45 45.10 3.86 -0.80
C THR A 45 44.31 3.03 -1.82
N TRP A 46 44.74 1.79 -2.10
CA TRP A 46 44.07 0.92 -3.07
C TRP A 46 42.76 0.32 -2.58
N ILE A 47 42.65 0.02 -1.28
CA ILE A 47 41.42 -0.44 -0.62
C ILE A 47 40.40 0.69 -0.64
N GLY A 48 40.77 1.90 -0.19
CA GLY A 48 39.88 3.06 -0.19
C GLY A 48 39.42 3.51 -1.59
N ALA A 49 40.21 3.23 -2.63
CA ALA A 49 39.83 3.50 -4.02
C ALA A 49 38.84 2.46 -4.60
N ARG A 50 38.77 1.24 -4.04
CA ARG A 50 37.90 0.16 -4.53
C ARG A 50 36.49 0.17 -3.94
N ASP A 51 36.29 0.85 -2.83
CA ASP A 51 35.00 0.96 -2.15
C ASP A 51 34.14 2.14 -2.68
N GLN A 52 34.68 2.91 -3.63
CA GLN A 52 33.99 4.04 -4.27
C GLN A 52 33.14 3.54 -5.45
N GLY A 53 31.85 3.88 -5.44
CA GLY A 53 30.91 3.61 -6.54
C GLY A 53 31.03 4.64 -7.68
N PRO A 54 29.98 4.83 -8.51
CA PRO A 54 29.99 5.84 -9.57
C PRO A 54 29.85 7.26 -9.02
N VAL A 55 30.44 8.22 -9.74
CA VAL A 55 30.14 9.66 -9.57
C VAL A 55 28.93 10.01 -10.44
N ILE A 56 27.91 10.61 -9.82
CA ILE A 56 26.73 11.15 -10.50
C ILE A 56 26.70 12.68 -10.36
N VAL A 57 26.03 13.32 -11.29
CA VAL A 57 25.86 14.77 -11.37
C VAL A 57 24.39 15.11 -11.17
N ILE A 58 24.12 16.01 -10.24
CA ILE A 58 22.76 16.43 -9.90
C ILE A 58 22.64 17.94 -10.10
N HIS A 59 21.68 18.33 -10.94
CA HIS A 59 21.35 19.72 -11.22
C HIS A 59 20.19 20.17 -10.32
N ALA A 60 20.32 21.29 -9.64
CA ALA A 60 19.26 21.86 -8.81
C ALA A 60 19.05 23.34 -9.14
N ALA A 61 17.83 23.84 -8.99
CA ALA A 61 17.54 25.27 -9.10
C ALA A 61 18.24 26.07 -7.98
N HIS A 62 18.34 25.48 -6.78
CA HIS A 62 19.00 26.08 -5.63
C HIS A 62 19.85 25.04 -4.89
N GLY A 63 20.93 25.47 -4.25
CA GLY A 63 21.81 24.58 -3.48
C GLY A 63 21.26 24.22 -2.10
N TYR A 64 20.25 24.95 -1.60
CA TYR A 64 19.59 24.75 -0.29
C TYR A 64 20.56 24.54 0.89
N GLY A 65 21.76 25.10 0.78
CA GLY A 65 22.82 24.96 1.77
C GLY A 65 23.55 23.62 1.75
N VAL A 66 23.27 22.68 0.85
CA VAL A 66 24.04 21.43 0.70
C VAL A 66 25.49 21.77 0.33
N GLY A 67 26.44 21.12 0.99
CA GLY A 67 27.88 21.33 0.84
C GLY A 67 28.65 20.03 0.63
N GLU A 68 29.95 20.18 0.36
CA GLU A 68 30.89 19.06 0.30
C GLU A 68 30.88 18.29 1.62
N GLY A 69 30.80 16.97 1.53
CA GLY A 69 30.74 16.07 2.69
C GLY A 69 29.33 15.68 3.15
N ASP A 70 28.28 16.36 2.69
CA ASP A 70 26.91 16.02 3.07
C ASP A 70 26.52 14.62 2.55
N ALA A 71 25.78 13.86 3.38
CA ALA A 71 25.41 12.49 3.06
C ALA A 71 24.31 12.42 1.98
N VAL A 72 24.32 11.36 1.19
CA VAL A 72 23.20 10.96 0.34
C VAL A 72 22.54 9.75 0.97
N ARG A 73 21.22 9.81 1.20
CA ARG A 73 20.47 8.81 1.95
C ARG A 73 19.34 8.18 1.15
N TYR A 74 19.17 6.88 1.34
CA TYR A 74 18.01 6.12 0.89
C TYR A 74 17.42 5.36 2.08
N LEU A 75 16.13 5.53 2.35
CA LEU A 75 15.45 4.93 3.52
C LEU A 75 16.16 5.20 4.86
N GLY A 76 16.79 6.38 4.99
CA GLY A 76 17.56 6.76 6.18
C GLY A 76 18.97 6.19 6.27
N ILE A 77 19.42 5.38 5.29
CA ILE A 77 20.76 4.78 5.25
C ILE A 77 21.65 5.59 4.30
N ASP A 78 22.90 5.83 4.71
CA ASP A 78 23.90 6.50 3.89
C ASP A 78 24.30 5.61 2.69
N VAL A 79 24.12 6.13 1.48
CA VAL A 79 24.37 5.45 0.21
C VAL A 79 25.36 6.20 -0.68
N GLY A 80 25.82 7.36 -0.24
CA GLY A 80 26.82 8.17 -0.94
C GLY A 80 27.11 9.48 -0.20
N GLN A 81 27.91 10.33 -0.84
CA GLN A 81 28.33 11.62 -0.29
C GLN A 81 28.47 12.67 -1.40
N VAL A 82 28.14 13.92 -1.08
CA VAL A 82 28.37 15.07 -1.95
C VAL A 82 29.87 15.37 -1.99
N ARG A 83 30.47 15.34 -3.17
CA ARG A 83 31.88 15.61 -3.41
C ARG A 83 32.15 17.09 -3.66
N SER A 84 31.28 17.76 -4.43
CA SER A 84 31.46 19.17 -4.73
C SER A 84 30.14 19.83 -5.10
N VAL A 85 30.04 21.13 -4.85
CA VAL A 85 28.89 21.96 -5.21
C VAL A 85 29.41 23.18 -5.96
N MET A 86 28.98 23.34 -7.21
CA MET A 86 29.41 24.42 -8.10
C MET A 86 28.20 25.18 -8.63
N LEU A 87 28.37 26.47 -8.90
CA LEU A 87 27.39 27.22 -9.67
C LEU A 87 27.51 26.81 -11.14
N GLY A 88 26.40 26.34 -11.71
CA GLY A 88 26.29 26.08 -13.14
C GLY A 88 26.15 27.40 -13.90
N SER A 89 27.04 27.65 -14.84
CA SER A 89 26.88 28.75 -15.80
C SER A 89 26.06 28.25 -16.99
N SER A 90 24.80 28.67 -17.09
CA SER A 90 24.00 28.50 -18.32
C SER A 90 23.95 29.83 -19.05
N SER A 91 24.22 29.82 -20.36
CA SER A 91 24.09 30.96 -21.25
C SER A 91 22.61 31.29 -21.46
N GLY A 92 22.00 32.02 -20.52
CA GLY A 92 20.59 32.42 -20.56
C GLY A 92 19.92 32.32 -19.20
N ASP A 93 20.10 33.35 -18.37
CA ASP A 93 19.23 33.84 -17.29
C ASP A 93 18.75 32.95 -16.12
N GLU A 94 19.17 31.70 -15.95
CA GLU A 94 18.94 30.98 -14.67
C GLU A 94 20.23 30.45 -14.05
N ALA A 95 20.56 30.97 -12.86
CA ALA A 95 21.62 30.42 -12.01
C ALA A 95 21.19 29.03 -11.53
N SER A 96 21.93 28.00 -11.93
CA SER A 96 21.69 26.61 -11.49
C SER A 96 22.83 26.15 -10.59
N VAL A 97 22.59 25.11 -9.79
CA VAL A 97 23.60 24.46 -8.96
C VAL A 97 23.89 23.09 -9.52
N ARG A 98 25.18 22.78 -9.71
CA ARG A 98 25.69 21.48 -10.13
C ARG A 98 26.37 20.82 -8.94
N MET A 99 25.85 19.69 -8.51
CA MET A 99 26.39 18.88 -7.42
C MET A 99 27.01 17.61 -7.99
N GLU A 100 28.26 17.33 -7.64
CA GLU A 100 28.88 16.03 -7.89
C GLU A 100 28.72 15.16 -6.66
N VAL A 101 28.14 13.98 -6.84
CA VAL A 101 27.84 13.03 -5.77
C VAL A 101 28.55 11.72 -6.04
N GLN A 102 29.28 11.24 -5.05
CA GLN A 102 29.94 9.95 -5.07
C GLN A 102 29.05 8.92 -4.37
N LEU A 103 28.52 7.95 -5.11
CA LEU A 103 27.77 6.85 -4.53
C LEU A 103 28.72 5.78 -3.97
N PHE A 104 28.25 5.00 -2.99
CA PHE A 104 28.91 3.77 -2.56
C PHE A 104 28.73 2.67 -3.60
N LYS A 105 29.64 1.70 -3.61
CA LYS A 105 29.62 0.59 -4.57
C LYS A 105 28.29 -0.17 -4.58
N ASP A 106 27.73 -0.43 -3.41
CA ASP A 106 26.48 -1.18 -3.24
C ASP A 106 25.22 -0.36 -3.61
N ALA A 107 25.38 0.96 -3.77
CA ALA A 107 24.32 1.89 -4.15
C ALA A 107 24.31 2.23 -5.65
N THR A 108 25.20 1.62 -6.44
CA THR A 108 25.35 1.88 -7.89
C THR A 108 24.03 1.71 -8.64
N ASP A 109 23.22 0.72 -8.26
CA ASP A 109 21.95 0.39 -8.93
C ASP A 109 20.80 1.34 -8.58
N LEU A 110 21.01 2.26 -7.63
CA LEU A 110 20.03 3.29 -7.27
C LEU A 110 20.03 4.46 -8.27
N ALA A 111 21.12 4.65 -9.03
CA ALA A 111 21.25 5.70 -10.04
C ALA A 111 20.77 5.22 -11.43
N ARG A 112 19.47 5.34 -11.68
CA ARG A 112 18.82 4.89 -12.92
C ARG A 112 17.77 5.87 -13.41
N ALA A 113 17.31 5.71 -14.65
CA ALA A 113 16.26 6.55 -15.20
C ALA A 113 15.01 6.49 -14.29
N GLY A 114 14.47 7.67 -13.95
CA GLY A 114 13.36 7.80 -13.00
C GLY A 114 13.78 7.97 -11.53
N THR A 115 15.07 7.86 -11.18
CA THR A 115 15.52 8.19 -9.82
C THR A 115 15.33 9.67 -9.53
N GLN A 116 14.66 9.97 -8.42
CA GLN A 116 14.36 11.31 -7.94
C GLN A 116 15.28 11.66 -6.78
N PHE A 117 15.77 12.90 -6.74
CA PHE A 117 16.62 13.41 -5.67
C PHE A 117 16.01 14.68 -5.09
N TRP A 118 16.13 14.91 -3.78
CA TRP A 118 15.69 16.15 -3.15
C TRP A 118 16.53 16.45 -1.91
N VAL A 119 16.58 17.72 -1.50
CA VAL A 119 17.30 18.13 -0.29
C VAL A 119 16.37 18.06 0.91
N VAL A 120 16.77 17.32 1.95
CA VAL A 120 16.07 17.32 3.24
C VAL A 120 16.72 18.35 4.16
N ARG A 121 15.89 19.25 4.68
CA ARG A 121 16.29 20.32 5.59
C ARG A 121 15.77 20.01 7.00
N PRO A 122 16.57 20.24 8.05
CA PRO A 122 16.04 20.19 9.41
C PRO A 122 14.96 21.26 9.56
N GLN A 123 13.75 20.87 9.94
CA GLN A 123 12.70 21.82 10.28
C GLN A 123 12.88 22.23 11.75
N LEU A 124 12.83 23.53 12.03
CA LEU A 124 12.87 24.05 13.39
C LEU A 124 11.49 23.80 14.01
N SER A 125 11.35 22.78 14.85
CA SER A 125 10.17 22.64 15.70
C SER A 125 10.39 23.45 16.98
N LEU A 126 9.39 24.24 17.36
CA LEU A 126 9.41 25.04 18.60
C LEU A 126 9.27 24.17 19.87
N ASP A 127 9.33 22.84 19.73
CA ASP A 127 9.20 21.85 20.79
C ASP A 127 10.43 21.77 21.72
N SER A 128 11.52 22.49 21.43
CA SER A 128 12.74 22.54 22.27
C SER A 128 12.78 23.81 23.12
N ILE A 129 11.93 23.86 24.15
CA ILE A 129 12.14 24.77 25.28
C ILE A 129 12.35 23.90 26.53
N GLU A 130 13.59 23.46 26.73
CA GLU A 130 14.33 23.69 27.98
C GLU A 130 15.76 23.13 27.84
N GLY A 131 16.75 24.04 27.86
CA GLY A 131 18.16 23.71 28.00
C GLY A 131 18.94 23.47 26.69
N LEU A 132 19.55 24.54 26.19
CA LEU A 132 20.83 24.54 25.46
C LEU A 132 20.92 23.85 24.08
N GLU A 133 21.35 24.68 23.12
CA GLU A 133 22.11 24.33 21.91
C GLU A 133 21.37 23.56 20.82
N THR A 134 20.69 24.35 19.98
CA THR A 134 20.50 24.15 18.53
C THR A 134 20.79 22.73 18.03
N ILE A 135 19.81 21.83 18.12
CA ILE A 135 19.84 20.60 17.34
C ILE A 135 19.68 20.99 15.86
N ILE A 136 20.81 21.31 15.23
CA ILE A 136 20.92 21.45 13.78
C ILE A 136 21.00 20.01 13.27
N GLY A 137 19.87 19.43 12.90
CA GLY A 137 19.88 18.17 12.16
C GLY A 137 20.77 18.31 10.92
N ALA A 138 21.59 17.30 10.62
CA ALA A 138 22.44 17.35 9.43
C ALA A 138 21.56 17.42 8.18
N ARG A 139 21.83 18.40 7.31
CA ARG A 139 21.30 18.45 5.95
C ARG A 139 21.81 17.26 5.16
N TYR A 140 20.96 16.68 4.31
CA TYR A 140 21.35 15.56 3.47
C TYR A 140 20.54 15.55 2.18
N LEU A 141 21.07 14.88 1.17
CA LEU A 141 20.36 14.63 -0.07
C LEU A 141 19.63 13.29 0.06
N ALA A 142 18.32 13.27 -0.10
CA ALA A 142 17.56 12.04 -0.17
C ALA A 142 17.39 11.61 -1.63
N LEU A 143 17.27 10.31 -1.85
CA LEU A 143 16.94 9.76 -3.16
C LEU A 143 15.80 8.75 -3.09
N TYR A 144 15.09 8.61 -4.19
CA TYR A 144 14.17 7.51 -4.44
C TYR A 144 14.49 6.87 -5.80
N PRO A 145 14.79 5.56 -5.87
CA PRO A 145 15.23 4.94 -7.10
C PRO A 145 14.06 4.75 -8.09
N GLY A 146 14.34 4.93 -9.38
CA GLY A 146 13.37 4.64 -10.44
C GLY A 146 13.01 3.15 -10.56
N PRO A 147 12.24 2.73 -11.58
CA PRO A 147 11.91 1.32 -11.83
C PRO A 147 13.16 0.43 -11.93
N LYS A 148 13.10 -0.81 -11.43
CA LYS A 148 14.28 -1.71 -11.38
C LYS A 148 14.88 -2.01 -12.76
N ASP A 149 14.06 -2.04 -13.79
CA ASP A 149 14.46 -2.37 -15.16
C ASP A 149 14.92 -1.13 -15.96
N ALA A 150 14.95 0.05 -15.32
CA ALA A 150 15.35 1.29 -15.97
C ALA A 150 16.87 1.36 -16.18
N GLU A 151 17.29 1.96 -17.30
CA GLU A 151 18.70 2.12 -17.65
C GLU A 151 19.46 2.98 -16.63
N ARG A 152 20.74 2.65 -16.39
CA ARG A 152 21.60 3.43 -15.50
C ARG A 152 21.81 4.85 -16.02
N ARG A 153 21.75 5.83 -15.13
CA ARG A 153 21.92 7.24 -15.47
C ARG A 153 22.89 7.90 -14.50
N THR A 154 23.69 8.83 -15.02
CA THR A 154 24.68 9.57 -14.21
C THR A 154 24.35 11.04 -14.08
N GLN A 155 23.27 11.51 -14.73
CA GLN A 155 22.81 12.90 -14.67
C GLN A 155 21.37 12.95 -14.21
N PHE A 156 21.10 13.80 -13.23
CA PHE A 156 19.79 13.94 -12.59
C PHE A 156 19.45 15.41 -12.35
N THR A 157 18.16 15.67 -12.16
CA THR A 157 17.66 16.96 -11.69
C THR A 157 17.03 16.75 -10.33
N ALA A 158 17.45 17.53 -9.34
CA ALA A 158 16.87 17.52 -8.00
C ALA A 158 15.51 18.21 -8.00
N LEU A 159 14.55 17.62 -7.29
CA LEU A 159 13.27 18.20 -6.97
C LEU A 159 13.45 19.26 -5.87
N ALA A 160 12.67 20.34 -5.96
CA ALA A 160 12.66 21.42 -4.97
C ALA A 160 12.05 20.98 -3.63
N GLU A 161 11.09 20.06 -3.68
CA GLU A 161 10.36 19.53 -2.53
C GLU A 161 10.45 17.99 -2.51
N PRO A 162 10.37 17.37 -1.32
CA PRO A 162 10.29 15.92 -1.21
C PRO A 162 9.07 15.40 -2.00
N PRO A 163 9.22 14.36 -2.84
CA PRO A 163 8.06 13.69 -3.43
C PRO A 163 7.23 13.09 -2.30
N LEU A 164 5.92 13.07 -2.48
CA LEU A 164 5.03 12.53 -1.48
C LEU A 164 5.30 11.04 -1.26
N GLU A 165 5.21 10.59 -0.01
CA GLU A 165 5.52 9.22 0.39
C GLU A 165 4.70 8.16 -0.39
N ASP A 166 3.50 8.54 -0.81
CA ASP A 166 2.60 7.71 -1.62
C ASP A 166 2.98 7.68 -3.12
N GLU A 167 3.70 8.70 -3.63
CA GLU A 167 4.24 8.74 -5.00
C GLU A 167 5.49 7.85 -5.11
N ILE A 168 6.32 7.88 -4.06
CA ILE A 168 7.43 6.95 -3.83
C ILE A 168 6.92 5.50 -3.92
N ARG A 169 5.85 5.12 -3.22
CA ARG A 169 5.37 3.71 -3.19
C ARG A 169 4.68 3.19 -4.46
N GLY A 170 4.72 3.91 -5.58
CA GLY A 170 4.28 3.38 -6.87
C GLY A 170 2.78 3.49 -7.14
N GLY A 171 2.10 4.47 -6.56
CA GLY A 171 0.85 5.00 -7.13
C GLY A 171 -0.31 4.00 -7.31
N MET A 172 -0.46 3.02 -6.42
CA MET A 172 -1.67 2.18 -6.41
C MET A 172 -2.68 2.74 -5.41
N GLY A 173 -3.80 3.27 -5.90
CA GLY A 173 -4.82 3.93 -5.11
C GLY A 173 -5.85 4.68 -5.97
N LEU A 174 -7.00 5.02 -5.38
CA LEU A 174 -8.05 5.80 -6.04
C LEU A 174 -7.68 7.29 -5.94
N GLU A 175 -7.57 7.99 -7.08
CA GLU A 175 -7.37 9.45 -7.08
C GLU A 175 -8.67 10.17 -7.35
N ILE A 176 -9.00 11.16 -6.52
CA ILE A 176 -10.20 11.99 -6.64
C ILE A 176 -9.81 13.47 -6.65
N VAL A 177 -10.69 14.31 -7.18
CA VAL A 177 -10.51 15.77 -7.18
C VAL A 177 -11.59 16.38 -6.31
N LEU A 178 -11.20 17.20 -5.34
CA LEU A 178 -12.13 17.97 -4.53
C LEU A 178 -12.11 19.43 -4.98
N GLU A 179 -13.29 20.00 -5.20
CA GLU A 179 -13.48 21.37 -5.66
C GLU A 179 -14.02 22.24 -4.53
N ALA A 180 -13.40 23.41 -4.35
CA ALA A 180 -13.84 24.40 -3.39
C ALA A 180 -13.65 25.82 -3.94
N PRO A 181 -14.41 26.82 -3.44
CA PRO A 181 -14.19 28.22 -3.80
C PRO A 181 -12.85 28.76 -3.29
N THR A 182 -12.30 28.18 -2.22
CA THR A 182 -10.99 28.51 -1.67
C THR A 182 -10.28 27.26 -1.19
N ARG A 183 -8.99 27.35 -0.86
CA ARG A 183 -8.22 26.19 -0.38
C ARG A 183 -8.55 25.74 1.04
N PHE A 184 -9.34 26.51 1.80
CA PHE A 184 -9.67 26.24 3.21
C PHE A 184 -8.46 25.85 4.08
N GLY A 185 -7.30 26.48 3.86
CA GLY A 185 -6.07 26.17 4.61
C GLY A 185 -5.38 24.85 4.27
N ILE A 186 -5.97 24.00 3.42
CA ILE A 186 -5.41 22.71 3.01
C ILE A 186 -4.10 22.90 2.24
N GLN A 187 -3.15 22.01 2.50
CA GLN A 187 -1.83 21.97 1.89
C GLN A 187 -1.53 20.58 1.33
N SER A 188 -0.55 20.48 0.44
CA SER A 188 -0.03 19.19 0.00
C SER A 188 0.52 18.41 1.20
N GLY A 189 0.29 17.09 1.25
CA GLY A 189 0.66 16.23 2.37
C GLY A 189 -0.38 16.12 3.49
N ALA A 190 -1.41 16.97 3.48
CA ALA A 190 -2.55 16.89 4.40
C ALA A 190 -3.22 15.50 4.37
N GLY A 191 -3.71 15.02 5.50
CA GLY A 191 -4.36 13.72 5.59
C GLY A 191 -5.81 13.74 5.08
N LEU A 192 -6.22 12.69 4.36
CA LEU A 192 -7.63 12.35 4.18
C LEU A 192 -8.04 11.34 5.25
N THR A 193 -9.09 11.64 5.99
CA THR A 193 -9.59 10.79 7.08
C THR A 193 -11.03 10.31 6.83
N TYR A 194 -11.31 9.09 7.27
CA TYR A 194 -12.66 8.54 7.39
C TYR A 194 -12.83 8.12 8.85
N ARG A 195 -13.78 8.75 9.55
CA ARG A 195 -13.99 8.54 11.00
C ARG A 195 -12.72 8.72 11.85
N GLY A 196 -11.89 9.70 11.51
CA GLY A 196 -10.62 9.98 12.19
C GLY A 196 -9.46 9.05 11.81
N VAL A 197 -9.70 7.98 11.05
CA VAL A 197 -8.62 7.11 10.53
C VAL A 197 -8.09 7.69 9.22
N ARG A 198 -6.77 7.87 9.12
CA ARG A 198 -6.12 8.33 7.87
C ARG A 198 -6.16 7.25 6.80
N ILE A 199 -6.91 7.52 5.74
CA ILE A 199 -7.13 6.60 4.60
C ILE A 199 -6.45 7.07 3.31
N GLY A 200 -5.94 8.31 3.29
CA GLY A 200 -5.30 8.89 2.12
C GLY A 200 -4.52 10.16 2.43
N THR A 201 -4.07 10.82 1.38
CA THR A 201 -3.23 12.03 1.44
C THR A 201 -3.59 12.99 0.30
N VAL A 202 -3.59 14.29 0.58
CA VAL A 202 -3.68 15.35 -0.42
C VAL A 202 -2.38 15.38 -1.22
N ILE A 203 -2.47 15.18 -2.53
CA ILE A 203 -1.32 15.10 -3.42
C ILE A 203 -0.94 16.45 -4.05
N ALA A 204 -1.93 17.30 -4.30
CA ALA A 204 -1.70 18.62 -4.88
C ALA A 204 -2.87 19.55 -4.55
N VAL A 205 -2.57 20.84 -4.48
CA VAL A 205 -3.56 21.91 -4.36
C VAL A 205 -3.23 22.93 -5.45
N GLY A 206 -4.21 23.29 -6.27
CA GLY A 206 -4.04 24.24 -7.37
C GLY A 206 -5.33 24.94 -7.73
N LEU A 207 -5.26 25.84 -8.71
CA LEU A 207 -6.45 26.43 -9.30
C LEU A 207 -6.96 25.53 -10.44
N ALA A 208 -8.28 25.49 -10.61
CA ALA A 208 -8.89 24.97 -11.83
C ALA A 208 -8.35 25.72 -13.06
N SER A 209 -8.43 25.09 -14.24
CA SER A 209 -7.85 25.64 -15.47
C SER A 209 -8.43 27.00 -15.88
N ASP A 210 -9.64 27.31 -15.43
CA ASP A 210 -10.34 28.58 -15.64
C ASP A 210 -10.22 29.55 -14.45
N ALA A 211 -9.45 29.18 -13.42
CA ALA A 211 -9.26 29.90 -12.16
C ALA A 211 -10.55 30.19 -11.37
N THR A 212 -11.66 29.51 -11.66
CA THR A 212 -12.95 29.73 -10.97
C THR A 212 -13.03 29.06 -9.60
N SER A 213 -12.19 28.05 -9.36
CA SER A 213 -12.20 27.24 -8.15
C SER A 213 -10.80 26.73 -7.82
N VAL A 214 -10.64 26.26 -6.59
CA VAL A 214 -9.47 25.51 -6.13
C VAL A 214 -9.75 24.02 -6.33
N GLU A 215 -8.81 23.33 -6.96
CA GLU A 215 -8.78 21.88 -7.08
C GLU A 215 -7.78 21.30 -6.07
N VAL A 216 -8.29 20.44 -5.19
CA VAL A 216 -7.50 19.64 -4.25
C VAL A 216 -7.49 18.21 -4.77
N ARG A 217 -6.34 17.75 -5.25
CA ARG A 217 -6.17 16.37 -5.68
C ARG A 217 -5.84 15.51 -4.47
N VAL A 218 -6.57 14.42 -4.31
CA VAL A 218 -6.43 13.51 -3.16
C VAL A 218 -6.24 12.09 -3.66
N ARG A 219 -5.29 11.38 -3.05
CA ARG A 219 -5.08 9.95 -3.30
C ARG A 219 -5.54 9.16 -2.08
N VAL A 220 -6.47 8.25 -2.31
CA VAL A 220 -6.98 7.28 -1.35
C VAL A 220 -6.19 5.99 -1.51
N ARG A 221 -5.72 5.41 -0.41
CA ARG A 221 -5.01 4.13 -0.45
C ARG A 221 -5.93 3.03 -1.00
N GLU A 222 -5.36 2.10 -1.76
CA GLU A 222 -6.10 1.03 -2.44
C GLU A 222 -7.02 0.23 -1.48
N ALA A 223 -6.53 -0.14 -0.30
CA ALA A 223 -7.29 -0.85 0.73
C ALA A 223 -8.58 -0.10 1.18
N TYR A 224 -8.63 1.22 0.99
CA TYR A 224 -9.75 2.08 1.38
C TYR A 224 -10.52 2.66 0.18
N ALA A 225 -10.17 2.31 -1.06
CA ALA A 225 -10.82 2.87 -2.26
C ALA A 225 -12.34 2.64 -2.26
N GLN A 226 -12.79 1.50 -1.73
CA GLN A 226 -14.21 1.12 -1.60
C GLN A 226 -15.01 1.98 -0.60
N LEU A 227 -14.36 2.82 0.20
CA LEU A 227 -15.05 3.75 1.09
C LEU A 227 -15.63 4.96 0.36
N VAL A 228 -15.03 5.32 -0.78
CA VAL A 228 -15.48 6.44 -1.61
C VAL A 228 -16.56 5.96 -2.58
N ARG A 229 -17.76 6.50 -2.41
CA ARG A 229 -18.94 6.17 -3.21
C ARG A 229 -19.51 7.42 -3.86
N GLU A 230 -20.37 7.21 -4.85
CA GLU A 230 -21.23 8.29 -5.30
C GLU A 230 -22.06 8.81 -4.11
N GLY A 231 -22.08 10.13 -3.94
CA GLY A 231 -22.71 10.79 -2.80
C GLY A 231 -21.83 10.94 -1.56
N SER A 232 -20.59 10.43 -1.54
CA SER A 232 -19.63 10.75 -0.48
C SER A 232 -19.42 12.26 -0.39
N VAL A 233 -19.37 12.77 0.84
CA VAL A 233 -19.18 14.19 1.15
C VAL A 233 -17.83 14.39 1.82
N PHE A 234 -17.20 15.52 1.53
CA PHE A 234 -15.87 15.88 2.00
C PHE A 234 -15.93 17.25 2.67
N TRP A 235 -15.26 17.40 3.80
CA TRP A 235 -15.14 18.68 4.50
C TRP A 235 -13.74 18.87 5.07
N GLU A 236 -13.39 20.13 5.31
CA GLU A 236 -12.13 20.53 5.91
C GLU A 236 -12.17 20.31 7.44
N THR A 237 -11.03 19.93 8.04
CA THR A 237 -10.95 19.54 9.47
C THR A 237 -10.01 20.43 10.30
N GLY A 238 -9.59 21.57 9.79
CA GLY A 238 -8.57 22.45 10.34
C GLY A 238 -9.17 23.68 11.03
N GLY A 239 -8.95 23.70 12.35
CA GLY A 239 -9.03 24.89 13.19
C GLY A 239 -10.44 25.24 13.66
N PHE A 240 -10.89 24.65 14.77
CA PHE A 240 -11.83 25.35 15.63
C PHE A 240 -11.29 26.77 15.87
N GLU A 241 -12.04 27.80 15.47
CA GLU A 241 -11.84 29.16 15.98
C GLU A 241 -12.07 29.11 17.50
N PHE A 242 -11.02 28.78 18.27
CA PHE A 242 -11.01 29.12 19.67
C PHE A 242 -10.86 30.63 19.74
N GLY A 243 -12.00 31.32 19.90
CA GLY A 243 -12.02 32.66 20.46
C GLY A 243 -11.29 32.62 21.79
N LEU A 244 -10.02 33.01 21.79
CA LEU A 244 -9.19 33.09 22.98
C LEU A 244 -9.72 34.19 23.90
N SER A 245 -10.72 33.88 24.72
CA SER A 245 -10.87 34.57 26.00
C SER A 245 -9.78 34.04 26.92
N LEU A 246 -8.65 34.77 26.98
CA LEU A 246 -7.48 34.50 27.81
C LEU A 246 -7.78 34.68 29.32
N THR A 247 -8.78 33.98 29.85
CA THR A 247 -9.14 34.03 31.27
C THR A 247 -9.64 32.66 31.73
N GLY A 248 -8.72 31.72 31.95
CA GLY A 248 -9.03 30.44 32.59
C GLY A 248 -8.12 29.35 32.07
N GLY A 249 -7.07 29.03 32.84
CA GLY A 249 -6.14 27.96 32.50
C GLY A 249 -6.88 26.66 32.24
N LEU A 250 -6.59 26.04 31.09
CA LEU A 250 -7.11 24.75 30.69
C LEU A 250 -5.93 23.85 30.36
N ASP A 251 -6.01 22.61 30.83
CA ASP A 251 -5.10 21.51 30.49
C ASP A 251 -5.30 21.21 29.00
N ILE A 252 -4.34 21.59 28.16
CA ILE A 252 -4.42 21.43 26.70
C ILE A 252 -3.66 20.16 26.33
N ASP A 253 -4.39 19.19 25.79
CA ASP A 253 -3.81 17.97 25.24
C ASP A 253 -3.07 18.30 23.93
N LEU A 254 -1.73 18.36 24.01
CA LEU A 254 -0.85 18.83 22.93
C LEU A 254 -0.95 17.98 21.66
N ASP A 255 -1.38 16.71 21.74
CA ASP A 255 -1.55 15.84 20.57
C ASP A 255 -2.78 16.21 19.72
N SER A 256 -3.82 16.78 20.34
CA SER A 256 -4.98 17.33 19.62
C SER A 256 -4.62 18.62 18.87
N LEU A 257 -3.68 19.41 19.42
CA LEU A 257 -3.19 20.63 18.79
C LEU A 257 -2.30 20.34 17.56
N LYS A 258 -1.52 19.25 17.59
CA LYS A 258 -0.70 18.79 16.44
C LYS A 258 -1.55 18.40 15.23
N THR A 259 -2.70 17.78 15.46
CA THR A 259 -3.65 17.41 14.39
C THR A 259 -4.35 18.64 13.82
N ALA A 260 -4.58 19.67 14.63
CA ALA A 260 -5.16 20.94 14.20
C ALA A 260 -4.19 21.82 13.39
N LEU A 261 -2.87 21.65 13.54
CA LEU A 261 -1.85 22.50 12.89
C LEU A 261 -1.62 22.19 11.41
N ILE A 262 -1.91 20.96 10.96
CA ILE A 262 -1.86 20.56 9.54
C ILE A 262 -3.30 20.30 9.11
N GLY A 263 -3.95 21.32 8.53
CA GLY A 263 -5.32 21.22 8.03
C GLY A 263 -5.52 19.95 7.19
N GLY A 264 -6.65 19.27 7.39
CA GLY A 264 -6.93 17.96 6.82
C GLY A 264 -8.28 17.91 6.12
N VAL A 265 -8.55 16.80 5.44
CA VAL A 265 -9.86 16.52 4.84
C VAL A 265 -10.48 15.34 5.57
N ALA A 266 -11.74 15.45 5.97
CA ALA A 266 -12.54 14.30 6.38
C ALA A 266 -13.62 13.99 5.35
N MET A 267 -14.08 12.75 5.36
CA MET A 267 -15.17 12.31 4.51
C MET A 267 -16.16 11.40 5.23
N ALA A 268 -17.39 11.41 4.73
CA ALA A 268 -18.46 10.50 5.10
C ALA A 268 -19.18 9.99 3.85
N THR A 269 -19.82 8.83 3.98
CA THR A 269 -20.58 8.20 2.91
C THR A 269 -22.01 8.02 3.38
N PRO A 270 -23.03 8.42 2.61
CA PRO A 270 -24.42 8.36 3.03
C PRO A 270 -24.96 6.93 3.13
N VAL A 271 -26.11 6.80 3.80
CA VAL A 271 -26.96 5.61 3.82
C VAL A 271 -28.27 5.95 3.10
N PRO A 272 -28.66 5.25 2.01
CA PRO A 272 -27.93 4.18 1.35
C PRO A 272 -26.68 4.69 0.60
N SER A 273 -25.66 3.85 0.51
CA SER A 273 -24.42 4.17 -0.21
C SER A 273 -24.59 3.97 -1.72
N GLY A 274 -24.14 4.93 -2.53
CA GLY A 274 -24.07 4.78 -3.99
C GLY A 274 -23.01 3.79 -4.47
N PRO A 275 -22.83 3.59 -5.78
CA PRO A 275 -21.78 2.73 -6.34
C PRO A 275 -20.36 3.25 -6.07
N ALA A 276 -19.35 2.39 -6.25
CA ALA A 276 -17.94 2.80 -6.19
C ALA A 276 -17.60 3.78 -7.30
N VAL A 277 -16.72 4.75 -7.01
CA VAL A 277 -16.28 5.74 -7.99
C VAL A 277 -14.97 5.33 -8.66
N ALA A 278 -14.70 5.92 -9.82
CA ALA A 278 -13.47 5.72 -10.57
C ALA A 278 -12.45 6.82 -10.26
N THR A 279 -11.19 6.58 -10.61
CA THR A 279 -10.16 7.61 -10.57
C THR A 279 -10.55 8.81 -11.44
N GLY A 280 -10.34 10.02 -10.91
CA GLY A 280 -10.68 11.29 -11.56
C GLY A 280 -12.07 11.81 -11.22
N THR A 281 -12.89 11.06 -10.46
CA THR A 281 -14.19 11.55 -9.99
C THR A 281 -14.03 12.81 -9.13
N ARG A 282 -14.92 13.78 -9.36
CA ARG A 282 -14.87 15.11 -8.76
C ARG A 282 -15.95 15.25 -7.68
N PHE A 283 -15.58 15.82 -6.54
CA PHE A 283 -16.48 16.05 -5.40
C PHE A 283 -16.38 17.49 -4.93
N ARG A 284 -17.39 17.97 -4.20
CA ARG A 284 -17.30 19.25 -3.51
C ARG A 284 -16.61 19.08 -2.17
N LEU A 285 -15.62 19.93 -1.90
CA LEU A 285 -15.07 20.13 -0.57
C LEU A 285 -15.85 21.24 0.14
N ASN A 286 -16.39 20.91 1.31
CA ASN A 286 -17.13 21.84 2.16
C ASN A 286 -16.22 22.43 3.23
N ALA A 287 -16.54 23.65 3.69
CA ALA A 287 -15.82 24.26 4.80
C ALA A 287 -16.05 23.47 6.10
N ASP A 288 -17.30 23.14 6.39
CA ASP A 288 -17.70 22.50 7.65
C ASP A 288 -18.50 21.21 7.41
N ALA A 289 -18.47 20.33 8.41
CA ALA A 289 -19.36 19.17 8.47
C ALA A 289 -20.80 19.58 8.80
N LYS A 290 -21.77 18.89 8.20
CA LYS A 290 -23.14 18.89 8.72
C LYS A 290 -23.32 17.77 9.73
N GLU A 291 -24.16 18.01 10.74
CA GLU A 291 -24.47 17.05 11.80
C GLU A 291 -24.96 15.71 11.24
N GLU A 292 -25.81 15.75 10.21
CA GLU A 292 -26.29 14.55 9.48
C GLU A 292 -25.16 13.66 8.94
N TRP A 293 -24.03 14.22 8.51
CA TRP A 293 -22.93 13.46 7.91
C TRP A 293 -22.15 12.67 8.97
N LEU A 294 -22.11 13.18 10.20
CA LEU A 294 -21.40 12.57 11.32
C LEU A 294 -22.14 11.34 11.85
N GLU A 295 -23.46 11.28 11.65
CA GLU A 295 -24.30 10.14 12.03
C GLU A 295 -24.25 8.99 11.00
N TRP A 296 -23.77 9.24 9.78
CA TRP A 296 -23.80 8.24 8.72
C TRP A 296 -22.90 7.04 9.03
N ALA A 297 -23.51 5.87 9.01
CA ALA A 297 -22.82 4.61 9.24
C ALA A 297 -23.13 3.49 8.24
N PRO A 298 -22.78 3.69 6.95
CA PRO A 298 -22.93 2.61 5.97
C PRO A 298 -21.97 1.45 6.27
N ALA A 299 -22.44 0.23 6.06
CA ALA A 299 -21.60 -0.96 6.07
C ALA A 299 -20.94 -1.10 4.68
N LEU A 300 -19.69 -0.63 4.55
CA LEU A 300 -18.92 -0.68 3.31
C LEU A 300 -17.81 -1.75 3.41
N PRO A 301 -17.56 -2.53 2.33
CA PRO A 301 -16.46 -3.47 2.30
C PRO A 301 -15.11 -2.74 2.33
N LEU A 302 -14.11 -3.34 3.00
CA LEU A 302 -12.73 -2.87 3.03
C LEU A 302 -11.83 -3.88 2.32
N GLY A 303 -11.30 -3.50 1.15
CA GLY A 303 -10.22 -4.19 0.45
C GLY A 303 -10.50 -5.62 -0.06
N SER A 304 -9.58 -6.09 -0.90
CA SER A 304 -9.45 -7.48 -1.37
C SER A 304 -8.53 -8.34 -0.46
N GLU A 305 -7.79 -7.71 0.46
CA GLU A 305 -6.94 -8.36 1.49
C GLU A 305 -7.75 -8.90 2.69
N LEU A 306 -9.00 -9.28 2.48
CA LEU A 306 -9.82 -9.83 3.57
C LEU A 306 -9.43 -11.29 3.88
N LEU A 307 -8.93 -12.03 2.90
CA LEU A 307 -8.59 -13.44 3.06
C LEU A 307 -7.17 -13.63 3.62
N PRO A 308 -6.95 -14.65 4.48
CA PRO A 308 -5.62 -15.04 4.89
C PRO A 308 -4.69 -15.30 3.68
N PRO A 309 -3.40 -14.99 3.77
CA PRO A 309 -2.45 -15.22 2.68
C PRO A 309 -2.47 -16.70 2.24
N GLY A 310 -2.59 -16.94 0.94
CA GLY A 310 -2.58 -18.29 0.36
C GLY A 310 -3.93 -18.99 0.26
N VAL A 311 -5.04 -18.35 0.67
CA VAL A 311 -6.39 -18.89 0.47
C VAL A 311 -6.82 -18.69 -0.99
N ALA A 312 -7.07 -19.80 -1.70
CA ALA A 312 -7.61 -19.78 -3.05
C ALA A 312 -9.13 -19.53 -3.00
N LEU A 313 -9.61 -18.58 -3.80
CA LEU A 313 -11.04 -18.32 -3.92
C LEU A 313 -11.74 -19.47 -4.67
N PRO A 314 -12.85 -20.00 -4.15
CA PRO A 314 -13.63 -21.00 -4.86
C PRO A 314 -14.25 -20.37 -6.10
N ARG A 315 -14.11 -21.04 -7.25
CA ARG A 315 -14.82 -20.65 -8.46
C ARG A 315 -16.29 -21.00 -8.34
N LEU A 316 -17.14 -20.00 -8.46
CA LEU A 316 -18.59 -20.15 -8.52
C LEU A 316 -19.08 -20.12 -9.95
N LEU A 317 -20.16 -20.86 -10.21
CA LEU A 317 -20.79 -20.97 -11.51
C LEU A 317 -22.12 -20.24 -11.46
N ARG A 318 -22.33 -19.32 -12.41
CA ARG A 318 -23.61 -18.65 -12.54
C ARG A 318 -24.65 -19.65 -13.02
N ALA A 319 -25.77 -19.70 -12.31
CA ALA A 319 -26.95 -20.48 -12.64
C ALA A 319 -28.14 -19.54 -12.85
N THR A 320 -28.90 -19.78 -13.91
CA THR A 320 -30.08 -18.98 -14.26
C THR A 320 -31.25 -19.91 -14.52
N LEU A 321 -32.30 -19.81 -13.72
CA LEU A 321 -33.56 -20.53 -13.91
C LEU A 321 -34.55 -19.60 -14.61
N THR A 322 -35.12 -20.05 -15.72
CA THR A 322 -36.06 -19.29 -16.52
C THR A 322 -37.33 -20.10 -16.77
N TRP A 323 -38.49 -19.46 -16.61
CA TRP A 323 -39.80 -20.06 -16.86
C TRP A 323 -40.81 -19.03 -17.39
N GLU A 324 -41.95 -19.49 -17.87
CA GLU A 324 -43.09 -18.64 -18.22
C GLU A 324 -44.17 -18.73 -17.13
N GLU A 325 -44.73 -17.58 -16.74
CA GLU A 325 -45.84 -17.49 -15.78
C GLU A 325 -47.03 -16.71 -16.38
N GLY A 326 -48.24 -16.98 -15.89
CA GLY A 326 -49.46 -16.26 -16.28
C GLY A 326 -50.51 -17.08 -17.07
N ARG A 327 -51.81 -16.75 -16.89
CA ARG A 327 -52.94 -17.47 -17.52
C ARG A 327 -53.38 -16.91 -18.88
N ILE A 328 -53.16 -15.62 -19.12
CA ILE A 328 -53.75 -14.88 -20.26
C ILE A 328 -52.65 -14.11 -21.00
N LEU A 329 -51.86 -13.32 -20.27
CA LEU A 329 -50.55 -12.84 -20.73
C LEU A 329 -49.48 -13.72 -20.10
N ARG A 330 -48.62 -14.29 -20.95
CA ARG A 330 -47.43 -15.02 -20.51
C ARG A 330 -46.29 -14.03 -20.31
N THR A 331 -45.69 -14.03 -19.13
CA THR A 331 -44.49 -13.26 -18.81
C THR A 331 -43.34 -14.21 -18.55
N LYS A 332 -42.17 -13.88 -19.09
CA LYS A 332 -40.95 -14.66 -18.90
C LYS A 332 -40.28 -14.19 -17.61
N SER A 333 -40.16 -15.09 -16.65
CA SER A 333 -39.58 -14.82 -15.34
C SER A 333 -38.26 -15.55 -15.20
N THR A 334 -37.35 -14.96 -14.42
CA THR A 334 -35.98 -15.46 -14.30
C THR A 334 -35.42 -15.17 -12.92
N ILE A 335 -34.83 -16.19 -12.31
CA ILE A 335 -34.03 -16.07 -11.09
C ILE A 335 -32.61 -16.48 -11.47
N ALA A 336 -31.63 -15.72 -10.99
CA ALA A 336 -30.23 -16.03 -11.19
C ALA A 336 -29.50 -16.05 -9.86
N GLY A 337 -28.55 -16.95 -9.73
CA GLY A 337 -27.71 -17.07 -8.55
C GLY A 337 -26.44 -17.86 -8.84
N TRP A 338 -25.73 -18.23 -7.80
CA TRP A 338 -24.44 -18.90 -7.89
C TRP A 338 -24.51 -20.33 -7.35
N MET A 339 -23.74 -21.22 -7.97
CA MET A 339 -23.58 -22.61 -7.56
C MET A 339 -22.10 -22.95 -7.38
N HIS A 340 -21.82 -23.80 -6.40
CA HIS A 340 -20.48 -24.25 -6.06
C HIS A 340 -20.28 -25.71 -6.45
N ALA A 341 -19.19 -26.01 -7.16
CA ALA A 341 -18.84 -27.39 -7.48
C ALA A 341 -18.12 -28.05 -6.30
N THR A 342 -18.69 -29.16 -5.81
CA THR A 342 -18.14 -30.01 -4.75
C THR A 342 -17.67 -31.35 -5.32
N THR A 343 -17.20 -32.30 -4.51
CA THR A 343 -16.95 -33.67 -4.99
C THR A 343 -18.24 -34.43 -5.35
N GLY A 344 -19.37 -34.06 -4.73
CA GLY A 344 -20.66 -34.73 -4.88
C GLY A 344 -21.57 -34.15 -5.97
N GLY A 345 -21.21 -33.03 -6.59
CA GLY A 345 -22.06 -32.33 -7.57
C GLY A 345 -22.05 -30.81 -7.40
N LEU A 346 -22.84 -30.11 -8.22
CA LEU A 346 -23.05 -28.66 -8.06
C LEU A 346 -24.07 -28.43 -6.96
N VAL A 347 -23.69 -27.66 -5.95
CA VAL A 347 -24.54 -27.30 -4.81
C VAL A 347 -24.91 -25.83 -4.89
N GLY A 348 -26.17 -25.51 -4.58
CA GLY A 348 -26.66 -24.14 -4.51
C GLY A 348 -28.06 -24.04 -3.93
N PRO A 349 -28.65 -22.83 -3.91
CA PRO A 349 -30.02 -22.61 -3.42
C PRO A 349 -31.06 -23.47 -4.15
N TRP A 350 -31.95 -24.12 -3.40
CA TRP A 350 -32.97 -25.04 -3.92
C TRP A 350 -33.99 -24.34 -4.84
N ASN A 351 -34.31 -23.09 -4.59
CA ASN A 351 -35.18 -22.28 -5.44
C ASN A 351 -34.61 -22.01 -6.85
N LEU A 352 -33.31 -22.26 -7.10
CA LEU A 352 -32.73 -22.30 -8.45
C LEU A 352 -32.89 -23.67 -9.13
N LEU A 353 -33.13 -24.72 -8.34
CA LEU A 353 -33.15 -26.12 -8.73
C LEU A 353 -34.55 -26.74 -8.68
N SER A 354 -35.57 -25.98 -8.29
CA SER A 354 -36.95 -26.44 -8.20
C SER A 354 -37.82 -25.74 -9.23
N VAL A 355 -38.82 -26.44 -9.76
CA VAL A 355 -39.88 -25.81 -10.56
C VAL A 355 -40.67 -24.85 -9.66
N PRO A 356 -40.72 -23.54 -9.97
CA PRO A 356 -41.50 -22.58 -9.21
C PRO A 356 -43.00 -22.92 -9.22
N GLU A 357 -43.73 -22.67 -8.12
CA GLU A 357 -45.16 -23.02 -8.00
C GLU A 357 -46.03 -22.28 -9.04
N ASP A 358 -45.63 -21.07 -9.40
CA ASP A 358 -46.20 -20.20 -10.41
C ASP A 358 -45.97 -20.68 -11.85
N ALA A 359 -45.02 -21.61 -12.07
CA ALA A 359 -44.69 -22.15 -13.38
C ALA A 359 -45.75 -23.10 -13.97
N ARG A 360 -46.82 -23.46 -13.23
CA ARG A 360 -48.05 -24.15 -13.70
C ARG A 360 -47.91 -25.21 -14.81
N GLY A 361 -46.87 -26.04 -14.74
CA GLY A 361 -46.64 -27.15 -15.69
C GLY A 361 -45.94 -26.75 -16.99
N GLU A 362 -45.42 -25.54 -17.11
CA GLU A 362 -44.57 -25.09 -18.20
C GLU A 362 -43.09 -25.46 -17.94
N LYS A 363 -42.30 -25.52 -19.02
CA LYS A 363 -40.90 -25.95 -18.97
C LYS A 363 -40.04 -24.92 -18.24
N ALA A 364 -39.58 -25.26 -17.05
CA ALA A 364 -38.56 -24.51 -16.32
C ALA A 364 -37.16 -24.95 -16.78
N VAL A 365 -36.41 -24.03 -17.36
CA VAL A 365 -35.08 -24.29 -17.93
C VAL A 365 -34.01 -23.67 -17.04
N LEU A 366 -33.14 -24.53 -16.50
CA LEU A 366 -31.94 -24.12 -15.77
C LEU A 366 -30.76 -24.07 -16.73
N ALA A 367 -30.10 -22.91 -16.83
CA ALA A 367 -28.82 -22.75 -17.50
C ALA A 367 -27.70 -22.65 -16.46
N VAL A 368 -26.73 -23.57 -16.48
CA VAL A 368 -25.56 -23.56 -15.60
C VAL A 368 -24.37 -24.24 -16.28
N ALA A 369 -23.16 -23.72 -16.06
CA ALA A 369 -21.93 -24.25 -16.63
C ALA A 369 -21.97 -24.44 -18.17
N GLY A 370 -22.68 -23.54 -18.88
CA GLY A 370 -22.82 -23.61 -20.33
C GLY A 370 -23.83 -24.67 -20.84
N ARG A 371 -24.54 -25.36 -19.94
CA ARG A 371 -25.55 -26.36 -20.27
C ARG A 371 -26.94 -25.88 -19.86
N SER A 372 -27.96 -26.40 -20.53
CA SER A 372 -29.36 -26.15 -20.21
C SER A 372 -30.06 -27.46 -19.86
N PHE A 373 -30.82 -27.45 -18.76
CA PHE A 373 -31.55 -28.60 -18.24
C PHE A 373 -33.01 -28.21 -18.02
N GLU A 374 -33.93 -29.05 -18.44
CA GLU A 374 -35.34 -28.90 -18.06
C GLU A 374 -35.53 -29.53 -16.68
N ILE A 375 -35.74 -28.70 -15.65
CA ILE A 375 -35.78 -29.16 -14.25
C ILE A 375 -36.88 -30.20 -14.02
N GLY A 376 -37.99 -30.10 -14.74
CA GLY A 376 -39.10 -31.06 -14.65
C GLY A 376 -38.80 -32.45 -15.20
N GLU A 377 -37.73 -32.62 -15.99
CA GLU A 377 -37.33 -33.91 -16.57
C GLU A 377 -36.26 -34.62 -15.74
N LEU A 378 -35.59 -33.90 -14.82
CA LEU A 378 -34.55 -34.46 -13.96
C LEU A 378 -35.16 -35.31 -12.84
N THR A 379 -34.55 -36.46 -12.57
CA THR A 379 -35.01 -37.41 -11.54
C THR A 379 -34.00 -37.55 -10.40
N VAL A 380 -34.39 -38.10 -9.25
CA VAL A 380 -33.43 -38.43 -8.18
C VAL A 380 -32.59 -39.63 -8.65
N PRO A 381 -31.24 -39.59 -8.62
CA PRO A 381 -30.39 -38.64 -7.88
C PRO A 381 -29.75 -37.52 -8.73
N GLU A 382 -30.19 -37.30 -9.98
CA GLU A 382 -29.69 -36.22 -10.85
C GLU A 382 -29.93 -34.84 -10.25
N ILE A 383 -31.05 -34.68 -9.54
CA ILE A 383 -31.39 -33.50 -8.76
C ILE A 383 -31.94 -33.92 -7.40
N GLU A 384 -31.43 -33.31 -6.33
CA GLU A 384 -31.90 -33.61 -4.97
C GLU A 384 -31.89 -32.38 -4.08
N LYS A 385 -32.88 -32.29 -3.18
CA LYS A 385 -32.87 -31.35 -2.07
C LYS A 385 -32.05 -31.93 -0.93
N LEU A 386 -31.17 -31.13 -0.34
CA LEU A 386 -30.25 -31.59 0.69
C LEU A 386 -30.88 -31.50 2.08
N GLY A 387 -31.62 -32.54 2.47
CA GLY A 387 -32.30 -32.62 3.76
C GLY A 387 -33.36 -31.52 3.93
N GLU A 388 -33.42 -30.91 5.12
CA GLU A 388 -34.31 -29.77 5.41
C GLU A 388 -33.72 -28.41 5.01
N SER A 389 -32.43 -28.37 4.62
CA SER A 389 -31.75 -27.15 4.18
C SER A 389 -32.40 -26.56 2.92
N PRO A 390 -32.37 -25.24 2.72
CA PRO A 390 -32.80 -24.62 1.46
C PRO A 390 -31.79 -24.84 0.32
N MET A 391 -30.91 -25.84 0.43
CA MET A 391 -29.88 -26.17 -0.56
C MET A 391 -30.30 -27.39 -1.37
N GLY A 392 -29.82 -27.45 -2.62
CA GLY A 392 -29.95 -28.61 -3.49
C GLY A 392 -28.66 -28.92 -4.23
N ARG A 393 -28.65 -30.10 -4.87
CA ARG A 393 -27.51 -30.61 -5.61
C ARG A 393 -27.91 -31.11 -6.99
N LEU A 394 -27.10 -30.80 -7.99
CA LEU A 394 -27.10 -31.45 -9.30
C LEU A 394 -25.96 -32.47 -9.38
N ALA A 395 -26.29 -33.68 -9.83
CA ALA A 395 -25.34 -34.77 -9.92
C ALA A 395 -24.20 -34.46 -10.90
N PRO A 396 -22.98 -34.92 -10.61
CA PRO A 396 -21.83 -34.74 -11.49
C PRO A 396 -22.02 -35.43 -12.85
N GLY A 397 -22.80 -36.51 -12.90
CA GLY A 397 -23.10 -37.25 -14.13
C GLY A 397 -23.77 -36.42 -15.23
N LEU A 398 -24.48 -35.35 -14.87
CA LEU A 398 -25.11 -34.43 -15.82
C LEU A 398 -24.09 -33.66 -16.68
N PHE A 399 -22.83 -33.57 -16.24
CA PHE A 399 -21.76 -32.83 -16.89
C PHE A 399 -20.75 -33.72 -17.63
N GLY A 400 -20.81 -35.05 -17.46
CA GLY A 400 -19.91 -35.99 -18.12
C GLY A 400 -18.42 -35.73 -17.81
N GLU A 401 -17.56 -35.77 -18.84
CA GLU A 401 -16.11 -35.58 -18.70
C GLU A 401 -15.71 -34.15 -18.28
N GLU A 402 -16.55 -33.15 -18.56
CA GLU A 402 -16.31 -31.74 -18.20
C GLU A 402 -16.34 -31.51 -16.68
N TRP A 403 -16.98 -32.42 -15.93
CA TRP A 403 -17.06 -32.35 -14.47
C TRP A 403 -15.70 -32.21 -13.81
N SER A 404 -14.70 -32.95 -14.32
CA SER A 404 -13.34 -32.93 -13.81
C SER A 404 -12.73 -31.52 -13.85
N GLY A 405 -12.97 -30.77 -14.94
CA GLY A 405 -12.51 -29.39 -15.08
C GLY A 405 -13.26 -28.42 -14.17
N LEU A 406 -14.58 -28.60 -14.02
CA LEU A 406 -15.42 -27.79 -13.14
C LEU A 406 -15.04 -27.99 -11.66
N ALA A 407 -14.80 -29.23 -11.23
CA ALA A 407 -14.41 -29.57 -9.87
C ALA A 407 -12.96 -29.17 -9.54
N GLN A 408 -12.02 -29.28 -10.49
CA GLN A 408 -10.64 -28.83 -10.28
C GLN A 408 -10.54 -27.29 -10.19
N GLY A 409 -11.30 -26.56 -11.02
CA GLY A 409 -11.32 -25.11 -11.01
C GLY A 409 -12.02 -24.47 -9.79
N SER A 410 -12.84 -25.23 -9.05
CA SER A 410 -13.58 -24.74 -7.87
C SER A 410 -12.87 -24.99 -6.54
N GLY A 411 -11.70 -25.64 -6.55
CA GLY A 411 -10.99 -26.07 -5.34
C GLY A 411 -11.53 -27.38 -4.74
N ALA A 412 -12.51 -28.06 -5.36
CA ALA A 412 -13.15 -29.26 -4.83
C ALA A 412 -12.23 -30.47 -4.63
N SER A 413 -11.01 -30.43 -5.20
CA SER A 413 -9.99 -31.49 -5.07
C SER A 413 -8.68 -31.03 -4.43
N VAL A 414 -8.57 -29.76 -4.04
CA VAL A 414 -7.34 -29.24 -3.43
C VAL A 414 -7.35 -29.62 -1.94
N LYS A 415 -6.46 -30.54 -1.54
CA LYS A 415 -5.97 -30.60 -0.16
C LYS A 415 -5.60 -29.17 0.26
N GLY A 416 -6.42 -28.53 1.10
CA GLY A 416 -6.19 -27.15 1.53
C GLY A 416 -7.35 -26.17 1.34
N VAL A 417 -8.48 -26.56 0.72
CA VAL A 417 -9.74 -25.85 1.02
C VAL A 417 -10.18 -26.33 2.40
N PRO A 418 -10.28 -25.47 3.44
CA PRO A 418 -10.52 -25.94 4.78
C PRO A 418 -11.82 -26.72 4.83
N GLU A 419 -11.77 -27.89 5.46
CA GLU A 419 -12.94 -28.68 5.80
C GLU A 419 -14.01 -27.75 6.34
N ARG A 420 -15.17 -27.77 5.67
CA ARG A 420 -16.47 -27.25 6.12
C ARG A 420 -16.48 -26.98 7.62
N ARG A 421 -16.67 -25.71 8.00
CA ARG A 421 -16.74 -25.35 9.42
C ARG A 421 -18.12 -24.84 9.77
N ALA A 422 -18.78 -25.55 10.70
CA ALA A 422 -19.97 -25.02 11.33
C ALA A 422 -19.61 -23.81 12.19
N LEU A 423 -20.38 -22.73 12.06
CA LEU A 423 -20.27 -21.58 12.93
C LEU A 423 -20.98 -21.84 14.25
N TYR A 424 -20.21 -21.99 15.33
CA TYR A 424 -20.74 -22.06 16.69
C TYR A 424 -20.74 -20.71 17.41
N GLN A 425 -19.95 -19.75 16.92
CA GLN A 425 -19.87 -18.37 17.42
C GLN A 425 -19.81 -17.40 16.23
N PRO A 426 -20.37 -16.17 16.37
CA PRO A 426 -20.26 -15.17 15.32
C PRO A 426 -18.78 -14.82 15.09
N GLU A 427 -18.34 -14.89 13.84
CA GLU A 427 -17.01 -14.46 13.41
C GLU A 427 -17.14 -13.60 12.15
N ASP A 428 -16.08 -12.86 11.80
CA ASP A 428 -16.07 -12.08 10.57
C ASP A 428 -16.13 -13.00 9.34
N LEU A 429 -17.06 -12.70 8.44
CA LEU A 429 -17.27 -13.45 7.20
C LEU A 429 -16.90 -12.62 5.98
N ILE A 430 -16.61 -13.32 4.89
CA ILE A 430 -16.32 -12.76 3.59
C ILE A 430 -17.23 -13.44 2.59
N LEU A 431 -18.08 -12.68 1.92
CA LEU A 431 -18.93 -13.19 0.86
C LEU A 431 -18.20 -13.12 -0.48
N VAL A 432 -18.25 -14.22 -1.24
CA VAL A 432 -17.59 -14.37 -2.54
C VAL A 432 -18.61 -14.88 -3.55
N ARG A 433 -18.65 -14.26 -4.73
CA ARG A 433 -19.63 -14.59 -5.79
C ARG A 433 -19.04 -14.83 -7.18
N ASP A 434 -17.93 -14.18 -7.53
CA ASP A 434 -17.28 -14.33 -8.84
C ASP A 434 -15.78 -14.01 -8.76
N VAL A 435 -14.98 -14.65 -9.60
CA VAL A 435 -13.55 -14.40 -9.75
C VAL A 435 -13.37 -13.09 -10.52
N GLY A 436 -13.17 -11.99 -9.78
CA GLY A 436 -13.01 -10.64 -10.35
C GLY A 436 -14.05 -9.62 -9.88
N ARG A 437 -14.98 -10.02 -9.01
CA ARG A 437 -15.80 -9.08 -8.23
C ARG A 437 -15.23 -8.96 -6.83
N ASP A 438 -15.28 -7.76 -6.26
CA ASP A 438 -14.79 -7.52 -4.91
C ASP A 438 -15.59 -8.35 -3.90
N PRO A 439 -14.90 -9.05 -2.97
CA PRO A 439 -15.56 -9.74 -1.89
C PRO A 439 -16.23 -8.75 -0.93
N LEU A 440 -17.28 -9.18 -0.25
CA LEU A 440 -18.00 -8.37 0.74
C LEU A 440 -17.69 -8.88 2.15
N GLY A 441 -16.95 -8.08 2.93
CA GLY A 441 -16.73 -8.36 4.35
C GLY A 441 -17.98 -8.09 5.19
N ILE A 442 -18.30 -9.01 6.10
CA ILE A 442 -19.36 -8.91 7.09
C ILE A 442 -18.75 -9.07 8.48
N ASP A 443 -18.91 -8.05 9.30
CA ASP A 443 -18.46 -8.06 10.69
C ASP A 443 -19.31 -9.01 11.55
N SER A 444 -18.64 -9.74 12.46
CA SER A 444 -19.28 -10.70 13.39
C SER A 444 -20.45 -10.12 14.19
N SER A 445 -20.41 -8.82 14.55
CA SER A 445 -21.49 -8.15 15.31
C SER A 445 -22.80 -8.03 14.53
N ARG A 446 -22.74 -8.17 13.20
CA ARG A 446 -23.87 -8.11 12.27
C ARG A 446 -24.46 -9.47 11.96
N LEU A 447 -23.94 -10.53 12.58
CA LEU A 447 -24.38 -11.90 12.38
C LEU A 447 -25.15 -12.39 13.61
N ARG A 448 -26.22 -13.13 13.37
CA ARG A 448 -26.97 -13.85 14.40
C ARG A 448 -27.07 -15.31 14.01
N ILE A 449 -26.51 -16.18 14.83
CA ILE A 449 -26.52 -17.64 14.59
C ILE A 449 -27.78 -18.23 15.22
N GLN A 450 -28.50 -19.02 14.43
CA GLN A 450 -29.71 -19.75 14.81
C GLN A 450 -29.61 -21.18 14.25
N GLY A 451 -28.92 -22.06 14.97
CA GLY A 451 -28.69 -23.44 14.51
C GLY A 451 -27.77 -23.49 13.29
N ASP A 452 -28.28 -24.02 12.17
CA ASP A 452 -27.57 -24.17 10.89
C ASP A 452 -27.69 -22.93 9.98
N ARG A 453 -28.38 -21.90 10.47
CA ARG A 453 -28.72 -20.67 9.76
C ARG A 453 -28.13 -19.47 10.47
N VAL A 454 -27.45 -18.62 9.70
CA VAL A 454 -26.91 -17.34 10.19
C VAL A 454 -27.63 -16.20 9.48
N THR A 455 -28.34 -15.37 10.23
CA THR A 455 -29.01 -14.18 9.67
C THR A 455 -28.08 -12.98 9.68
N VAL A 456 -28.19 -12.16 8.63
CA VAL A 456 -27.37 -10.96 8.43
C VAL A 456 -28.19 -9.72 8.75
N ASP A 457 -27.62 -8.76 9.50
CA ASP A 457 -28.27 -7.47 9.79
C ASP A 457 -28.72 -6.80 8.47
N ARG A 458 -30.02 -6.48 8.36
CA ARG A 458 -30.66 -5.89 7.17
C ARG A 458 -30.06 -4.55 6.74
N ARG A 459 -29.27 -3.90 7.60
CA ARG A 459 -28.52 -2.68 7.24
C ARG A 459 -27.39 -2.95 6.25
N ILE A 460 -26.97 -4.20 6.08
CA ILE A 460 -26.00 -4.59 5.06
C ILE A 460 -26.77 -4.77 3.74
N ALA A 461 -26.47 -3.90 2.77
CA ALA A 461 -27.08 -3.95 1.45
C ALA A 461 -26.55 -5.16 0.66
N ILE A 462 -27.23 -6.30 0.76
CA ILE A 462 -26.96 -7.51 -0.01
C ILE A 462 -28.08 -7.67 -1.03
N SER A 463 -27.78 -7.31 -2.29
CA SER A 463 -28.71 -7.45 -3.40
C SER A 463 -28.90 -8.91 -3.83
N SER A 464 -29.94 -9.18 -4.61
CA SER A 464 -30.28 -10.52 -5.14
C SER A 464 -29.19 -11.16 -5.99
N ASP A 465 -28.23 -10.38 -6.49
CA ASP A 465 -27.06 -10.88 -7.22
C ASP A 465 -26.05 -11.65 -6.36
N TRP A 466 -26.15 -11.57 -5.03
CA TRP A 466 -25.43 -12.39 -4.05
C TRP A 466 -26.12 -13.72 -3.75
N HIS A 467 -27.30 -13.98 -4.30
CA HIS A 467 -28.01 -15.24 -4.09
C HIS A 467 -27.15 -16.43 -4.59
N GLY A 468 -26.85 -17.37 -3.70
CA GLY A 468 -25.95 -18.51 -3.94
C GLY A 468 -24.46 -18.24 -3.73
N ALA A 469 -24.06 -17.02 -3.33
CA ALA A 469 -22.68 -16.69 -3.01
C ALA A 469 -22.16 -17.53 -1.83
N LEU A 470 -20.85 -17.72 -1.71
CA LEU A 470 -20.25 -18.42 -0.57
C LEU A 470 -19.88 -17.45 0.53
N ALA A 471 -20.16 -17.82 1.77
CA ALA A 471 -19.64 -17.18 2.96
C ALA A 471 -18.40 -17.95 3.43
N MET A 472 -17.29 -17.24 3.56
CA MET A 472 -16.01 -17.77 4.03
C MET A 472 -15.62 -17.09 5.33
N ALA A 473 -15.05 -17.84 6.27
CA ALA A 473 -14.49 -17.31 7.50
C ALA A 473 -13.26 -16.45 7.19
N ARG A 474 -13.20 -15.25 7.76
CA ARG A 474 -12.05 -14.36 7.61
C ARG A 474 -10.78 -14.91 8.29
N SER A 475 -10.95 -15.69 9.35
CA SER A 475 -9.87 -16.18 10.20
C SER A 475 -8.94 -17.18 9.49
N ASP A 476 -9.51 -18.09 8.70
CA ASP A 476 -8.79 -19.21 8.07
C ASP A 476 -9.22 -19.47 6.62
N GLY A 477 -10.16 -18.70 6.08
CA GLY A 477 -10.68 -18.90 4.73
C GLY A 477 -11.62 -20.12 4.60
N ALA A 478 -12.08 -20.71 5.70
CA ALA A 478 -12.97 -21.87 5.65
C ALA A 478 -14.33 -21.51 5.05
N VAL A 479 -14.88 -22.39 4.21
CA VAL A 479 -16.25 -22.22 3.72
C VAL A 479 -17.22 -22.54 4.84
N VAL A 480 -18.05 -21.55 5.17
CA VAL A 480 -19.02 -21.59 6.27
C VAL A 480 -20.41 -21.93 5.76
N GLY A 481 -20.79 -21.42 4.58
CA GLY A 481 -22.13 -21.65 4.04
C GLY A 481 -22.40 -20.93 2.73
N VAL A 482 -23.66 -21.03 2.29
CA VAL A 482 -24.19 -20.41 1.07
C VAL A 482 -25.18 -19.31 1.46
N VAL A 483 -25.06 -18.15 0.81
CA VAL A 483 -25.93 -17.00 0.99
C VAL A 483 -27.23 -17.22 0.23
N THR A 484 -28.37 -17.09 0.92
CA THR A 484 -29.70 -17.00 0.32
C THR A 484 -30.24 -15.60 0.53
N VAL A 485 -30.55 -14.93 -0.58
CA VAL A 485 -31.23 -13.62 -0.59
C VAL A 485 -32.66 -13.83 -1.05
N THR A 486 -33.64 -13.37 -0.27
CA THR A 486 -35.06 -13.25 -0.62
C THR A 486 -35.50 -11.80 -0.44
N ASP A 487 -36.70 -11.44 -0.87
CA ASP A 487 -37.21 -10.07 -0.75
C ASP A 487 -37.25 -9.56 0.69
N ASP A 488 -37.46 -10.47 1.65
CA ASP A 488 -37.62 -10.16 3.07
C ASP A 488 -36.36 -10.46 3.91
N ASP A 489 -35.37 -11.16 3.36
CA ASP A 489 -34.36 -11.80 4.22
C ASP A 489 -33.04 -12.13 3.53
N VAL A 490 -31.96 -12.07 4.33
CA VAL A 490 -30.62 -12.49 3.92
C VAL A 490 -30.05 -13.40 4.98
N ALA A 491 -29.75 -14.62 4.58
CA ALA A 491 -29.23 -15.64 5.46
C ALA A 491 -28.11 -16.44 4.82
N ILE A 492 -27.29 -17.04 5.66
CA ILE A 492 -26.21 -17.94 5.29
C ILE A 492 -26.57 -19.30 5.86
N HIS A 493 -26.66 -20.29 4.99
CA HIS A 493 -27.01 -21.66 5.34
C HIS A 493 -25.80 -22.56 5.24
N SER A 494 -25.59 -23.39 6.26
CA SER A 494 -24.55 -24.42 6.20
C SER A 494 -24.81 -25.36 5.03
N ILE A 495 -23.76 -25.70 4.29
CA ILE A 495 -23.83 -26.73 3.24
C ILE A 495 -23.86 -28.08 3.97
N PRO A 496 -24.90 -28.92 3.79
CA PRO A 496 -25.07 -30.18 4.50
C PRO A 496 -24.02 -31.25 4.19
#